data_AF-A0A7C1LZD5-F1
#
_entry.id   AF-A0A7C1LZD5-F1
#
_cell.length_a   1.000
_cell.length_b   1.000
_cell.length_c   1.000
_cell.angle_alpha   90.00
_cell.angle_beta   90.00
_cell.angle_gamma   90.00
#
_symmetry.space_group_name_H-M   'P 1'
#
loop_
_entity.id
_entity.type
_entity.pdbx_description
1 polymer ?
#
loop_
_entity_poly.entity_id
_entity_poly.type
_entity_poly.pdbx_seq_one_letter_code
_entity_poly.pdbx_strand_id
1 'polypeptide(L)'
;MKRALTLLFLVLLSAPIVSAEYYVILDEKVSGLYPYAREIAELHNGTVFISNFSNLSFLDSQDYALLVVSYPWFDEEFVYSIYARLDFDRDGIYDPAVGFLPVRGSSDITSLTYSLREFRPAAAIFLKAGRVDYDEYLELSENASLVWVEGHGSPLGVNVGSWGLYPSRPGNPSGKVFVLESCEVGKVWEREDSLVLTLLGKGSPAVVASVDMGGVSYLPEEFWASGYPVGRLVQISNAYFKKVGIKPKAVLFGDPALVPVNSTEFSIVESPATGIYSKIFPRINGHIYTPGKPGLRAVFRAYGNLFSVIDLWRGIFTMGGIGFIIILIAFAVIFVHIRPEKKSLLGAMLSAAVSFLLLGAVMYYPPLGVSLQMVLFWTAVAVFEKKKVFWGLLALILPPAVITFISVLLNRATLSYGCFVMFVSFLTSLLLLVLLTVFGRVFQRVLDS
;
A
#
# COMPACT_ATOMS: atom_id res chain seq x y z
N MET A 1 -56.87 -14.59 5.96
CA MET A 1 -56.12 -13.33 6.14
C MET A 1 -54.90 -13.45 7.05
N LYS A 2 -55.01 -13.88 8.32
CA LYS A 2 -53.84 -13.98 9.22
C LYS A 2 -52.66 -14.78 8.64
N ARG A 3 -52.90 -15.97 8.08
CA ARG A 3 -51.85 -16.81 7.47
C ARG A 3 -51.17 -16.17 6.23
N ALA A 4 -51.92 -15.40 5.43
CA ALA A 4 -51.37 -14.69 4.28
C ALA A 4 -50.53 -13.48 4.70
N LEU A 5 -50.95 -12.76 5.75
CA LEU A 5 -50.15 -11.69 6.35
C LEU A 5 -48.87 -12.22 7.00
N THR A 6 -48.92 -13.36 7.70
CA THR A 6 -47.73 -13.98 8.28
C THR A 6 -46.75 -14.47 7.21
N LEU A 7 -47.25 -15.00 6.09
CA LEU A 7 -46.40 -15.38 4.95
C LEU A 7 -45.80 -14.15 4.27
N LEU A 8 -46.56 -13.08 4.07
CA LEU A 8 -46.06 -11.82 3.50
C LEU A 8 -45.00 -11.18 4.42
N PHE A 9 -45.20 -11.23 5.73
CA PHE A 9 -44.26 -10.71 6.73
C PHE A 9 -42.98 -11.56 6.81
N LEU A 10 -43.09 -12.89 6.70
CA LEU A 10 -41.95 -13.79 6.58
C LEU A 10 -41.20 -13.59 5.25
N VAL A 11 -41.91 -13.35 4.15
CA VAL A 11 -41.32 -13.03 2.84
C VAL A 11 -40.59 -11.69 2.86
N LEU A 12 -41.17 -10.66 3.51
CA LEU A 12 -40.53 -9.35 3.75
C LEU A 12 -39.32 -9.43 4.69
N LEU A 13 -39.33 -10.33 5.68
CA LEU A 13 -38.17 -10.61 6.55
C LEU A 13 -37.09 -11.47 5.86
N SER A 14 -37.45 -12.23 4.82
CA SER A 14 -36.53 -13.04 4.02
C SER A 14 -36.06 -12.37 2.73
N ALA A 15 -36.61 -11.20 2.38
CA ALA A 15 -36.03 -10.34 1.37
C ALA A 15 -34.74 -9.76 1.97
N PRO A 16 -33.57 -9.93 1.34
CA PRO A 16 -32.38 -9.19 1.76
C PRO A 16 -32.63 -7.71 1.42
N ILE A 17 -33.10 -6.91 2.39
CA ILE A 17 -33.42 -5.48 2.21
C ILE A 17 -32.15 -4.59 2.29
N VAL A 18 -30.96 -5.14 2.05
CA VAL A 18 -29.78 -4.30 1.83
C VAL A 18 -28.93 -4.96 0.74
N SER A 19 -29.36 -4.85 -0.52
CA SER A 19 -28.39 -4.94 -1.61
C SER A 19 -27.55 -3.68 -1.56
N ALA A 20 -26.22 -3.79 -1.50
CA ALA A 20 -25.34 -2.63 -1.61
C ALA A 20 -25.76 -1.80 -2.83
N GLU A 21 -26.07 -0.52 -2.62
CA GLU A 21 -26.49 0.37 -3.69
C GLU A 21 -25.26 1.07 -4.30
N TYR A 22 -25.37 1.38 -5.60
CA TYR A 22 -24.34 2.12 -6.32
C TYR A 22 -24.81 3.54 -6.57
N TYR A 23 -24.00 4.51 -6.16
CA TYR A 23 -24.30 5.94 -6.30
C TYR A 23 -23.25 6.64 -7.14
N VAL A 24 -23.70 7.44 -8.10
CA VAL A 24 -22.88 8.45 -8.76
C VAL A 24 -23.24 9.81 -8.15
N ILE A 25 -22.32 10.40 -7.40
CA ILE A 25 -22.53 11.68 -6.73
C ILE A 25 -21.82 12.76 -7.55
N LEU A 26 -22.60 13.51 -8.31
CA LEU A 26 -22.14 14.54 -9.21
C LEU A 26 -22.07 15.90 -8.50
N ASP A 27 -20.91 16.52 -8.53
CA ASP A 27 -20.70 17.89 -8.04
C ASP A 27 -21.63 18.86 -8.79
N GLU A 28 -22.34 19.72 -8.04
CA GLU A 28 -23.24 20.74 -8.58
C GLU A 28 -22.57 21.65 -9.63
N LYS A 29 -21.25 21.88 -9.49
CA LYS A 29 -20.45 22.70 -10.42
C LYS A 29 -20.27 22.06 -11.79
N VAL A 30 -20.46 20.75 -11.89
CA VAL A 30 -20.43 19.99 -13.15
C VAL A 30 -21.76 19.27 -13.39
N SER A 31 -22.85 19.78 -12.85
CA SER A 31 -24.22 19.27 -13.03
C SER A 31 -24.63 19.11 -14.50
N GLY A 32 -24.07 19.91 -15.41
CA GLY A 32 -24.25 19.76 -16.86
C GLY A 32 -23.77 18.42 -17.42
N LEU A 33 -22.96 17.65 -16.68
CA LEU A 33 -22.49 16.31 -17.04
C LEU A 33 -23.45 15.19 -16.61
N TYR A 34 -24.62 15.52 -16.07
CA TYR A 34 -25.63 14.55 -15.62
C TYR A 34 -25.94 13.43 -16.62
N PRO A 35 -26.12 13.70 -17.94
CA PRO A 35 -26.38 12.63 -18.90
C PRO A 35 -25.28 11.55 -18.93
N TYR A 36 -24.02 11.96 -18.84
CA TYR A 36 -22.87 11.05 -18.83
C TYR A 36 -22.73 10.30 -17.51
N ALA A 37 -22.99 10.98 -16.39
CA ALA A 37 -23.01 10.34 -15.06
C ALA A 37 -24.12 9.29 -14.95
N ARG A 38 -25.28 9.53 -15.61
CA ARG A 38 -26.39 8.59 -15.69
C ARG A 38 -26.00 7.29 -16.39
N GLU A 39 -25.22 7.36 -17.46
CA GLU A 39 -24.75 6.16 -18.14
C GLU A 39 -23.90 5.26 -17.23
N ILE A 40 -23.06 5.83 -16.36
CA ILE A 40 -22.28 5.06 -15.38
C ILE A 40 -23.21 4.41 -14.35
N ALA A 41 -24.17 5.18 -13.83
CA ALA A 41 -25.13 4.64 -12.87
C ALA A 41 -25.94 3.48 -13.48
N GLU A 42 -26.41 3.61 -14.72
CA GLU A 42 -27.15 2.57 -15.43
C GLU A 42 -26.34 1.26 -15.58
N LEU A 43 -25.02 1.32 -15.76
CA LEU A 43 -24.16 0.12 -15.82
C LEU A 43 -24.17 -0.70 -14.52
N HIS A 44 -24.45 -0.05 -13.39
CA HIS A 44 -24.49 -0.68 -12.06
C HIS A 44 -25.89 -0.76 -11.46
N ASN A 45 -26.94 -0.48 -12.24
CA ASN A 45 -28.31 -0.28 -11.72
C ASN A 45 -28.38 0.72 -10.54
N GLY A 46 -27.51 1.74 -10.58
CA GLY A 46 -27.34 2.73 -9.52
C GLY A 46 -28.16 4.00 -9.71
N THR A 47 -27.95 4.94 -8.79
CA THR A 47 -28.65 6.24 -8.75
C THR A 47 -27.67 7.40 -8.89
N VAL A 48 -28.07 8.45 -9.61
CA VAL A 48 -27.29 9.71 -9.69
C VAL A 48 -27.86 10.75 -8.73
N PHE A 49 -26.99 11.33 -7.90
CA PHE A 49 -27.31 12.48 -7.06
C PHE A 49 -26.48 13.70 -7.46
N ILE A 50 -27.09 14.88 -7.54
CA ILE A 50 -26.37 16.14 -7.64
C ILE A 50 -26.16 16.66 -6.21
N SER A 51 -24.93 16.97 -5.84
CA SER A 51 -24.58 17.36 -4.47
C SER A 51 -23.41 18.33 -4.44
N ASN A 52 -23.34 19.15 -3.39
CA ASN A 52 -22.15 19.91 -3.02
C ASN A 52 -21.29 19.17 -1.95
N PHE A 53 -21.60 17.89 -1.72
CA PHE A 53 -20.98 16.99 -0.75
C PHE A 53 -21.10 17.40 0.73
N SER A 54 -21.99 18.34 1.06
CA SER A 54 -22.20 18.78 2.46
C SER A 54 -22.92 17.74 3.32
N ASN A 55 -23.84 16.97 2.73
CA ASN A 55 -24.59 15.91 3.40
C ASN A 55 -24.56 14.61 2.58
N LEU A 56 -23.96 13.58 3.16
CA LEU A 56 -23.83 12.23 2.58
C LEU A 56 -24.44 11.14 3.47
N SER A 57 -25.30 11.53 4.42
CA SER A 57 -25.93 10.62 5.41
C SER A 57 -26.92 9.61 4.83
N PHE A 58 -27.23 9.71 3.53
CA PHE A 58 -28.08 8.74 2.84
C PHE A 58 -27.31 7.47 2.43
N LEU A 59 -25.97 7.50 2.45
CA LEU A 59 -25.13 6.34 2.16
C LEU A 59 -25.06 5.41 3.39
N ASP A 60 -25.06 4.11 3.13
CA ASP A 60 -24.79 3.07 4.12
C ASP A 60 -23.34 2.55 3.95
N SER A 61 -22.85 1.92 5.02
CA SER A 61 -21.61 1.17 5.12
C SER A 61 -21.40 0.13 4.01
N GLN A 62 -22.47 -0.41 3.40
CA GLN A 62 -22.40 -1.41 2.34
C GLN A 62 -22.33 -0.83 0.93
N ASP A 63 -22.59 0.48 0.78
CA ASP A 63 -22.74 1.12 -0.53
C ASP A 63 -21.41 1.40 -1.24
N TYR A 64 -21.54 1.69 -2.54
CA TYR A 64 -20.47 2.16 -3.42
C TYR A 64 -20.81 3.57 -3.90
N ALA A 65 -19.87 4.51 -3.77
CA ALA A 65 -20.07 5.88 -4.23
C ALA A 65 -18.93 6.34 -5.14
N LEU A 66 -19.27 6.67 -6.39
CA LEU A 66 -18.38 7.38 -7.31
C LEU A 66 -18.66 8.88 -7.23
N LEU A 67 -17.72 9.63 -6.65
CA LEU A 67 -17.80 11.08 -6.56
C LEU A 67 -17.22 11.70 -7.83
N VAL A 68 -18.06 12.31 -8.66
CA VAL A 68 -17.65 13.04 -9.86
C VAL A 68 -17.48 14.51 -9.50
N VAL A 69 -16.24 14.99 -9.51
CA VAL A 69 -15.85 16.26 -8.88
C VAL A 69 -15.22 17.19 -9.92
N SER A 70 -15.51 18.49 -9.86
CA SER A 70 -14.82 19.47 -10.70
C SER A 70 -13.31 19.47 -10.41
N TYR A 71 -12.47 19.17 -11.42
CA TYR A 71 -11.00 19.06 -11.27
C TYR A 71 -10.34 20.27 -10.59
N PRO A 72 -10.68 21.54 -10.90
CA PRO A 72 -10.12 22.70 -10.19
C PRO A 72 -10.34 22.76 -8.67
N TRP A 73 -11.28 21.97 -8.15
CA TRP A 73 -11.63 21.90 -6.73
C TRP A 73 -11.24 20.56 -6.08
N PHE A 74 -10.57 19.69 -6.83
CA PHE A 74 -10.14 18.40 -6.36
C PHE A 74 -8.72 18.49 -5.84
N ASP A 75 -8.54 18.47 -4.52
CA ASP A 75 -7.25 18.49 -3.85
C ASP A 75 -7.22 17.56 -2.62
N GLU A 76 -6.10 17.59 -1.90
CA GLU A 76 -5.91 16.81 -0.67
C GLU A 76 -6.96 17.12 0.40
N GLU A 77 -7.28 18.41 0.60
CA GLU A 77 -8.24 18.86 1.60
C GLU A 77 -9.64 18.35 1.26
N PHE A 78 -10.04 18.41 -0.01
CA PHE A 78 -11.30 17.85 -0.49
C PHE A 78 -11.41 16.37 -0.17
N VAL A 79 -10.42 15.55 -0.56
CA VAL A 79 -10.42 14.09 -0.31
C VAL A 79 -10.60 13.78 1.17
N TYR A 80 -9.80 14.42 2.04
CA TYR A 80 -9.92 14.19 3.49
C TYR A 80 -11.21 14.71 4.09
N SER A 81 -11.76 15.80 3.54
CA SER A 81 -13.06 16.32 3.99
C SER A 81 -14.19 15.34 3.66
N ILE A 82 -14.11 14.61 2.55
CA ILE A 82 -15.06 13.54 2.20
C ILE A 82 -14.88 12.36 3.15
N TYR A 83 -13.65 11.87 3.35
CA TYR A 83 -13.40 10.77 4.28
C TYR A 83 -13.91 11.08 5.69
N ALA A 84 -13.69 12.29 6.20
CA ALA A 84 -14.18 12.69 7.52
C ALA A 84 -15.72 12.76 7.62
N ARG A 85 -16.42 13.08 6.54
CA ARG A 85 -17.90 13.11 6.50
C ARG A 85 -18.52 11.72 6.42
N LEU A 86 -17.78 10.75 5.87
CA LEU A 86 -18.22 9.38 5.65
C LEU A 86 -17.78 8.41 6.76
N ASP A 87 -17.05 8.89 7.76
CA ASP A 87 -16.69 8.15 8.97
C ASP A 87 -17.83 8.25 9.98
N PHE A 88 -18.92 7.50 9.76
CA PHE A 88 -20.14 7.58 10.56
C PHE A 88 -19.91 7.02 11.97
N ASP A 89 -19.08 5.99 12.09
CA ASP A 89 -18.71 5.34 13.35
C ASP A 89 -17.61 6.08 14.14
N ARG A 90 -16.99 7.11 13.54
CA ARG A 90 -15.86 7.89 14.10
C ARG A 90 -14.66 7.03 14.48
N ASP A 91 -14.42 5.95 13.76
CA ASP A 91 -13.25 5.08 13.93
C ASP A 91 -12.04 5.56 13.11
N GLY A 92 -12.24 6.60 12.30
CA GLY A 92 -11.24 7.26 11.48
C GLY A 92 -11.13 6.70 10.07
N ILE A 93 -12.07 5.85 9.65
CA ILE A 93 -12.20 5.30 8.30
C ILE A 93 -13.61 5.56 7.80
N TYR A 94 -13.72 5.91 6.52
CA TYR A 94 -15.00 6.11 5.87
C TYR A 94 -15.72 4.77 5.67
N ASP A 95 -17.04 4.73 5.77
CA ASP A 95 -17.84 3.49 5.78
C ASP A 95 -18.24 2.94 4.39
N PRO A 96 -18.78 3.75 3.44
CA PRO A 96 -19.04 3.28 2.07
C PRO A 96 -17.75 3.15 1.27
N ALA A 97 -17.70 2.24 0.30
CA ALA A 97 -16.56 2.17 -0.62
C ALA A 97 -16.62 3.35 -1.60
N VAL A 98 -15.61 4.22 -1.59
CA VAL A 98 -15.60 5.43 -2.42
C VAL A 98 -14.52 5.44 -3.49
N GLY A 99 -14.87 6.02 -4.65
CA GLY A 99 -13.95 6.36 -5.72
C GLY A 99 -14.15 7.81 -6.15
N PHE A 100 -13.09 8.46 -6.62
CA PHE A 100 -13.11 9.85 -7.07
C PHE A 100 -12.87 9.93 -8.58
N LEU A 101 -13.68 10.70 -9.27
CA LEU A 101 -13.47 11.02 -10.68
C LEU A 101 -13.37 12.55 -10.81
N PRO A 102 -12.16 13.11 -10.76
CA PRO A 102 -11.96 14.53 -11.03
C PRO A 102 -12.10 14.78 -12.54
N VAL A 103 -13.01 15.67 -12.92
CA VAL A 103 -13.39 15.92 -14.32
C VAL A 103 -13.18 17.36 -14.73
N ARG A 104 -12.74 17.55 -15.97
CA ARG A 104 -12.62 18.84 -16.68
C ARG A 104 -13.73 19.01 -17.70
N GLY A 105 -14.29 17.90 -18.18
CA GLY A 105 -15.40 17.91 -19.12
C GLY A 105 -15.97 16.52 -19.37
N SER A 106 -16.85 16.42 -20.37
CA SER A 106 -17.53 15.15 -20.70
C SER A 106 -16.58 14.06 -21.20
N SER A 107 -15.43 14.42 -21.78
CA SER A 107 -14.42 13.47 -22.26
C SER A 107 -13.95 12.53 -21.15
N ASP A 108 -13.75 13.05 -19.93
CA ASP A 108 -13.22 12.28 -18.81
C ASP A 108 -14.22 11.21 -18.35
N ILE A 109 -15.52 11.57 -18.30
CA ILE A 109 -16.59 10.64 -17.97
C ILE A 109 -16.80 9.64 -19.10
N THR A 110 -16.75 10.10 -20.36
CA THR A 110 -16.97 9.24 -21.53
C THR A 110 -15.90 8.16 -21.64
N SER A 111 -14.63 8.51 -21.40
CA SER A 111 -13.53 7.55 -21.31
C SER A 111 -13.79 6.50 -20.24
N LEU A 112 -14.24 6.89 -19.04
CA LEU A 112 -14.59 5.94 -17.99
C LEU A 112 -15.77 5.04 -18.41
N THR A 113 -16.87 5.59 -18.92
CA THR A 113 -18.04 4.83 -19.36
C THR A 113 -17.68 3.77 -20.40
N TYR A 114 -16.84 4.13 -21.38
CA TYR A 114 -16.34 3.18 -22.38
C TYR A 114 -15.53 2.06 -21.73
N SER A 115 -14.60 2.43 -20.85
CA SER A 115 -13.75 1.49 -20.11
C SER A 115 -14.55 0.50 -19.29
N LEU A 116 -15.61 0.95 -18.63
CA LEU A 116 -16.51 0.11 -17.83
C LEU A 116 -17.29 -0.89 -18.70
N ARG A 117 -17.70 -0.50 -19.92
CA ARG A 117 -18.37 -1.42 -20.87
C ARG A 117 -17.43 -2.50 -21.38
N GLU A 118 -16.15 -2.17 -21.57
CA GLU A 118 -15.13 -3.10 -22.05
C GLU A 118 -14.51 -3.97 -20.95
N PHE A 119 -14.57 -3.53 -19.69
CA PHE A 119 -13.90 -4.20 -18.58
C PHE A 119 -14.32 -5.66 -18.46
N ARG A 120 -13.34 -6.56 -18.45
CA ARG A 120 -13.53 -7.99 -18.19
C ARG A 120 -12.52 -8.41 -17.12
N PRO A 121 -12.96 -9.02 -16.00
CA PRO A 121 -12.05 -9.61 -15.03
C PRO A 121 -11.15 -10.67 -15.71
N ALA A 122 -9.86 -10.63 -15.39
CA ALA A 122 -8.82 -11.47 -15.98
C ALA A 122 -7.70 -11.73 -14.95
N ALA A 123 -6.44 -11.86 -15.39
CA ALA A 123 -5.30 -12.10 -14.52
C ALA A 123 -4.79 -10.81 -13.85
N ALA A 124 -4.06 -10.98 -12.74
CA ALA A 124 -3.24 -9.94 -12.12
C ALA A 124 -1.79 -10.07 -12.58
N ILE A 125 -1.12 -8.93 -12.76
CA ILE A 125 0.34 -8.88 -12.85
C ILE A 125 0.93 -8.00 -11.74
N PHE A 126 2.05 -8.44 -11.18
CA PHE A 126 2.74 -7.79 -10.07
C PHE A 126 4.16 -7.39 -10.50
N LEU A 127 4.35 -6.10 -10.75
CA LEU A 127 5.59 -5.55 -11.30
C LEU A 127 6.41 -4.91 -10.18
N LYS A 128 7.53 -5.54 -9.82
CA LYS A 128 8.46 -5.03 -8.81
C LYS A 128 9.65 -4.34 -9.44
N ALA A 129 10.05 -3.18 -8.89
CA ALA A 129 11.20 -2.44 -9.36
C ALA A 129 12.46 -3.31 -9.51
N GLY A 130 13.10 -3.23 -10.68
CA GLY A 130 14.32 -3.96 -11.02
C GLY A 130 14.14 -5.44 -11.37
N ARG A 131 12.91 -5.95 -11.48
CA ARG A 131 12.64 -7.36 -11.84
C ARG A 131 12.12 -7.57 -13.26
N VAL A 132 11.48 -6.56 -13.83
CA VAL A 132 10.77 -6.64 -15.11
C VAL A 132 11.28 -5.51 -15.98
N ASP A 133 11.45 -5.73 -17.28
CA ASP A 133 11.74 -4.66 -18.25
C ASP A 133 10.46 -4.11 -18.90
N TYR A 134 10.58 -3.06 -19.72
CA TYR A 134 9.39 -2.42 -20.28
C TYR A 134 8.68 -3.30 -21.32
N ASP A 135 9.42 -4.11 -22.08
CA ASP A 135 8.84 -4.92 -23.15
C ASP A 135 8.13 -6.14 -22.53
N GLU A 136 8.72 -6.74 -21.49
CA GLU A 136 8.09 -7.76 -20.66
C GLU A 136 6.84 -7.21 -19.95
N TYR A 137 6.86 -5.95 -19.46
CA TYR A 137 5.64 -5.30 -18.96
C TYR A 137 4.54 -5.28 -20.02
N LEU A 138 4.85 -4.86 -21.25
CA LEU A 138 3.86 -4.79 -22.31
C LEU A 138 3.23 -6.16 -22.55
N GLU A 139 4.05 -7.19 -22.73
CA GLU A 139 3.61 -8.58 -22.96
C GLU A 139 2.73 -9.10 -21.81
N LEU A 140 3.22 -9.00 -20.57
CA LEU A 140 2.49 -9.48 -19.39
C LEU A 140 1.16 -8.73 -19.19
N SER A 141 1.11 -7.44 -19.55
CA SER A 141 -0.07 -6.61 -19.35
C SER A 141 -1.20 -6.89 -20.35
N GLU A 142 -0.93 -7.48 -21.51
CA GLU A 142 -1.92 -7.62 -22.59
C GLU A 142 -3.23 -8.26 -22.13
N ASN A 143 -3.13 -9.31 -21.32
CA ASN A 143 -4.27 -10.10 -20.83
C ASN A 143 -4.59 -9.87 -19.34
N ALA A 144 -4.02 -8.83 -18.73
CA ALA A 144 -4.23 -8.49 -17.33
C ALA A 144 -5.39 -7.50 -17.18
N SER A 145 -6.26 -7.74 -16.20
CA SER A 145 -7.29 -6.78 -15.74
C SER A 145 -6.81 -5.97 -14.54
N LEU A 146 -5.78 -6.44 -13.84
CA LEU A 146 -5.11 -5.77 -12.73
C LEU A 146 -3.61 -5.65 -13.00
N VAL A 147 -3.10 -4.43 -12.96
CA VAL A 147 -1.68 -4.12 -13.06
C VAL A 147 -1.21 -3.47 -11.76
N TRP A 148 -0.46 -4.20 -10.96
CA TRP A 148 0.13 -3.69 -9.73
C TRP A 148 1.61 -3.33 -9.98
N VAL A 149 2.01 -2.12 -9.58
CA VAL A 149 3.34 -1.57 -9.90
C VAL A 149 3.99 -1.00 -8.65
N GLU A 150 5.15 -1.54 -8.26
CA GLU A 150 5.99 -1.05 -7.16
C GLU A 150 7.20 -0.29 -7.69
N GLY A 151 7.41 0.92 -7.18
CA GLY A 151 8.54 1.75 -7.55
C GLY A 151 8.61 3.07 -6.80
N HIS A 152 9.50 3.96 -7.26
CA HIS A 152 9.58 5.33 -6.78
C HIS A 152 8.57 6.20 -7.52
N GLY A 153 7.61 6.74 -6.78
CA GLY A 153 6.51 7.51 -7.33
C GLY A 153 6.72 9.02 -7.27
N SER A 154 6.10 9.69 -8.23
CA SER A 154 5.73 11.10 -8.22
C SER A 154 4.47 11.27 -9.07
N PRO A 155 3.81 12.43 -9.09
CA PRO A 155 2.67 12.66 -9.99
C PRO A 155 3.00 12.40 -11.47
N LEU A 156 4.27 12.54 -11.87
CA LEU A 156 4.74 12.29 -13.24
C LEU A 156 4.91 10.81 -13.58
N GLY A 157 4.86 9.89 -12.62
CA GLY A 157 4.93 8.46 -12.89
C GLY A 157 5.62 7.64 -11.81
N VAL A 158 5.80 6.36 -12.14
CA VAL A 158 6.42 5.36 -11.27
C VAL A 158 7.71 4.87 -11.91
N ASN A 159 8.84 5.20 -11.31
CA ASN A 159 10.15 4.68 -11.71
C ASN A 159 10.34 3.28 -11.09
N VAL A 160 10.51 2.29 -11.96
CA VAL A 160 10.67 0.87 -11.60
C VAL A 160 12.10 0.36 -11.84
N GLY A 161 13.08 1.26 -11.86
CA GLY A 161 14.51 0.96 -12.02
C GLY A 161 15.01 1.33 -13.41
N SER A 162 15.16 0.33 -14.30
CA SER A 162 15.67 0.52 -15.66
C SER A 162 14.67 1.20 -16.61
N TRP A 163 13.39 1.28 -16.21
CA TRP A 163 12.33 1.98 -16.91
C TRP A 163 11.35 2.61 -15.92
N GLY A 164 10.31 3.28 -16.42
CA GLY A 164 9.23 3.78 -15.59
C GLY A 164 7.91 3.87 -16.34
N LEU A 165 6.82 3.76 -15.60
CA LEU A 165 5.47 3.98 -16.07
C LEU A 165 5.20 5.48 -16.03
N TYR A 166 5.14 6.11 -17.21
CA TYR A 166 5.02 7.56 -17.38
C TYR A 166 3.84 7.91 -18.29
N PRO A 167 3.27 9.12 -18.20
CA PRO A 167 2.21 9.61 -19.11
C PRO A 167 2.51 9.41 -20.61
N SER A 168 3.78 9.61 -20.99
CA SER A 168 4.26 9.44 -22.36
C SER A 168 4.40 7.98 -22.80
N ARG A 169 4.49 7.05 -21.85
CA ARG A 169 4.74 5.62 -22.11
C ARG A 169 3.92 4.70 -21.18
N PRO A 170 2.57 4.78 -21.19
CA PRO A 170 1.74 4.05 -20.22
C PRO A 170 1.39 2.61 -20.66
N GLY A 171 1.86 2.13 -21.81
CA GLY A 171 1.38 0.87 -22.41
C GLY A 171 -0.05 0.97 -22.95
N ASN A 172 -0.87 -0.07 -22.74
CA ASN A 172 -2.29 -0.09 -23.08
C ASN A 172 -3.17 -0.12 -21.81
N PRO A 173 -3.62 1.04 -21.29
CA PRO A 173 -4.41 1.12 -20.07
C PRO A 173 -5.85 0.62 -20.22
N SER A 174 -6.36 0.45 -21.44
CA SER A 174 -7.77 0.17 -21.68
C SER A 174 -8.23 -1.10 -20.96
N GLY A 175 -9.28 -0.98 -20.16
CA GLY A 175 -9.90 -2.08 -19.41
C GLY A 175 -9.07 -2.60 -18.23
N LYS A 176 -8.02 -1.89 -17.79
CA LYS A 176 -7.12 -2.35 -16.71
C LYS A 176 -7.19 -1.47 -15.49
N VAL A 177 -7.38 -2.09 -14.32
CA VAL A 177 -7.22 -1.43 -13.03
C VAL A 177 -5.73 -1.33 -12.71
N PHE A 178 -5.25 -0.15 -12.38
CA PHE A 178 -3.87 0.05 -11.93
C PHE A 178 -3.81 0.24 -10.42
N VAL A 179 -2.86 -0.41 -9.77
CA VAL A 179 -2.52 -0.18 -8.37
C VAL A 179 -1.07 0.25 -8.29
N LEU A 180 -0.84 1.52 -7.95
CA LEU A 180 0.47 2.15 -7.97
C LEU A 180 1.02 2.17 -6.54
N GLU A 181 1.77 1.12 -6.18
CA GLU A 181 2.46 0.99 -4.89
C GLU A 181 3.70 1.90 -4.88
N SER A 182 3.46 3.20 -4.80
CA SER A 182 4.48 4.23 -4.98
C SER A 182 4.07 5.55 -4.32
N CYS A 183 5.05 6.32 -3.86
CA CYS A 183 4.83 7.60 -3.17
C CYS A 183 4.12 8.63 -4.06
N GLU A 184 3.16 9.37 -3.51
CA GLU A 184 2.65 10.66 -4.04
C GLU A 184 2.09 10.67 -5.48
N VAL A 185 1.96 9.52 -6.14
CA VAL A 185 1.46 9.43 -7.53
C VAL A 185 0.01 9.93 -7.65
N GLY A 186 -0.76 9.82 -6.56
CA GLY A 186 -2.14 10.26 -6.46
C GLY A 186 -2.33 11.76 -6.28
N LYS A 187 -1.26 12.56 -6.14
CA LYS A 187 -1.37 14.03 -6.03
C LYS A 187 -1.67 14.69 -7.38
N VAL A 188 -2.78 14.29 -7.99
CA VAL A 188 -3.18 14.69 -9.35
C VAL A 188 -3.41 16.20 -9.48
N TRP A 189 -3.66 16.89 -8.37
CA TRP A 189 -3.80 18.35 -8.31
C TRP A 189 -2.49 19.11 -8.49
N GLU A 190 -1.34 18.48 -8.28
CA GLU A 190 -0.04 19.13 -8.52
C GLU A 190 0.26 19.28 -10.01
N ARG A 191 -0.33 18.42 -10.86
CA ARG A 191 0.00 18.31 -12.28
C ARG A 191 -1.15 17.82 -13.14
N GLU A 192 -1.50 18.61 -14.15
CA GLU A 192 -2.55 18.25 -15.10
C GLU A 192 -2.20 17.05 -15.99
N ASP A 193 -0.90 16.83 -16.23
CA ASP A 193 -0.31 15.73 -16.98
C ASP A 193 0.05 14.53 -16.11
N SER A 194 -0.57 14.38 -14.94
CA SER A 194 -0.27 13.28 -14.02
C SER A 194 -0.53 11.89 -14.62
N LEU A 195 0.22 10.89 -14.13
CA LEU A 195 0.09 9.50 -14.59
C LEU A 195 -1.35 8.98 -14.38
N VAL A 196 -1.94 9.24 -13.21
CA VAL A 196 -3.29 8.78 -12.87
C VAL A 196 -4.32 9.28 -13.88
N LEU A 197 -4.33 10.60 -14.15
CA LEU A 197 -5.26 11.18 -15.13
C LEU A 197 -5.00 10.66 -16.54
N THR A 198 -3.74 10.42 -16.89
CA THR A 198 -3.38 9.85 -18.20
C THR A 198 -3.89 8.42 -18.36
N LEU A 199 -3.78 7.59 -17.31
CA LEU A 199 -4.28 6.22 -17.32
C LEU A 199 -5.81 6.19 -17.46
N LEU A 200 -6.53 7.00 -16.67
CA LEU A 200 -7.99 7.13 -16.76
C LEU A 200 -8.42 7.62 -18.15
N GLY A 201 -7.80 8.69 -18.64
CA GLY A 201 -8.10 9.27 -19.96
C GLY A 201 -7.83 8.31 -21.13
N LYS A 202 -6.91 7.35 -20.94
CA LYS A 202 -6.58 6.28 -21.92
C LYS A 202 -7.33 4.97 -21.69
N GLY A 203 -8.38 4.98 -20.86
CA GLY A 203 -9.31 3.86 -20.76
C GLY A 203 -9.12 2.94 -19.55
N SER A 204 -8.33 3.35 -18.55
CA SER A 204 -8.33 2.64 -17.27
C SER A 204 -9.62 2.95 -16.51
N PRO A 205 -10.39 1.94 -16.07
CA PRO A 205 -11.63 2.17 -15.34
C PRO A 205 -11.41 2.49 -13.85
N ALA A 206 -10.22 2.19 -13.31
CA ALA A 206 -9.82 2.59 -11.96
C ALA A 206 -8.29 2.60 -11.78
N VAL A 207 -7.80 3.57 -11.00
CA VAL A 207 -6.40 3.70 -10.60
C VAL A 207 -6.35 3.94 -9.09
N VAL A 208 -5.62 3.10 -8.36
CA VAL A 208 -5.32 3.31 -6.94
C VAL A 208 -3.93 3.91 -6.83
N ALA A 209 -3.82 5.05 -6.16
CA ALA A 209 -2.54 5.74 -5.98
C ALA A 209 -2.44 6.40 -4.61
N SER A 210 -1.21 6.54 -4.11
CA SER A 210 -0.94 7.17 -2.81
C SER A 210 -0.87 8.69 -2.96
N VAL A 211 -1.50 9.43 -2.06
CA VAL A 211 -1.40 10.91 -1.98
C VAL A 211 -0.35 11.38 -0.98
N ASP A 212 0.39 10.46 -0.37
CA ASP A 212 1.42 10.72 0.63
C ASP A 212 2.67 9.85 0.38
N MET A 213 3.69 9.97 1.21
CA MET A 213 4.88 9.13 1.16
C MET A 213 4.54 7.64 1.42
N GLY A 214 5.26 6.75 0.74
CA GLY A 214 4.99 5.31 0.72
C GLY A 214 3.88 4.93 -0.26
N GLY A 215 3.73 3.63 -0.52
CA GLY A 215 2.73 3.13 -1.45
C GLY A 215 1.33 3.01 -0.85
N VAL A 216 0.47 2.22 -1.49
CA VAL A 216 -0.98 2.18 -1.24
C VAL A 216 -1.40 1.04 -0.32
N SER A 217 -0.48 0.18 0.13
CA SER A 217 -0.80 -0.94 1.03
C SER A 217 0.35 -1.35 1.95
N TYR A 218 0.00 -1.82 3.16
CA TYR A 218 0.90 -2.64 3.98
C TYR A 218 0.67 -4.15 3.82
N LEU A 219 -0.49 -4.50 3.26
CA LEU A 219 -0.81 -5.88 2.93
C LEU A 219 -0.01 -6.31 1.68
N PRO A 220 0.31 -7.61 1.55
CA PRO A 220 1.00 -8.17 0.38
C PRO A 220 0.29 -7.83 -0.94
N GLU A 221 1.02 -7.81 -2.05
CA GLU A 221 0.45 -7.43 -3.35
C GLU A 221 -0.76 -8.28 -3.76
N GLU A 222 -0.79 -9.54 -3.36
CA GLU A 222 -1.86 -10.49 -3.67
C GLU A 222 -3.21 -10.10 -3.05
N PHE A 223 -3.20 -9.25 -2.02
CA PHE A 223 -4.39 -8.62 -1.45
C PHE A 223 -5.30 -8.01 -2.52
N TRP A 224 -4.70 -7.38 -3.53
CA TRP A 224 -5.42 -6.70 -4.61
C TRP A 224 -6.13 -7.66 -5.57
N ALA A 225 -5.81 -8.96 -5.52
CA ALA A 225 -6.40 -10.01 -6.34
C ALA A 225 -7.43 -10.89 -5.58
N SER A 226 -7.87 -10.45 -4.40
CA SER A 226 -8.65 -11.26 -3.45
C SER A 226 -10.13 -11.44 -3.76
N GLY A 227 -10.63 -10.91 -4.90
CA GLY A 227 -12.04 -11.01 -5.28
C GLY A 227 -12.96 -9.95 -4.68
N TYR A 228 -12.43 -9.01 -3.88
CA TYR A 228 -13.21 -7.87 -3.38
C TYR A 228 -13.21 -6.71 -4.38
N PRO A 229 -14.26 -5.86 -4.36
CA PRO A 229 -14.26 -4.61 -5.11
C PRO A 229 -13.10 -3.70 -4.72
N VAL A 230 -12.52 -3.00 -5.70
CA VAL A 230 -11.32 -2.17 -5.50
C VAL A 230 -11.56 -1.09 -4.45
N GLY A 231 -12.75 -0.48 -4.41
CA GLY A 231 -13.09 0.50 -3.37
C GLY A 231 -13.04 -0.08 -1.95
N ARG A 232 -13.47 -1.34 -1.76
CA ARG A 232 -13.34 -2.06 -0.49
C ARG A 232 -11.89 -2.37 -0.15
N LEU A 233 -11.09 -2.74 -1.14
CA LEU A 233 -9.66 -3.00 -0.94
C LEU A 233 -8.92 -1.72 -0.50
N VAL A 234 -9.25 -0.57 -1.10
CA VAL A 234 -8.70 0.74 -0.69
C VAL A 234 -9.14 1.11 0.73
N GLN A 235 -10.41 0.89 1.08
CA GLN A 235 -10.93 1.11 2.44
C GLN A 235 -10.19 0.25 3.47
N ILE A 236 -10.03 -1.06 3.20
CA ILE A 236 -9.29 -1.98 4.06
C ILE A 236 -7.84 -1.51 4.22
N SER A 237 -7.16 -1.17 3.13
CA SER A 237 -5.79 -0.68 3.18
C SER A 237 -5.65 0.59 4.02
N ASN A 238 -6.55 1.56 3.83
CA ASN A 238 -6.60 2.78 4.63
C ASN A 238 -6.84 2.50 6.11
N ALA A 239 -7.66 1.52 6.46
CA ALA A 239 -7.87 1.10 7.84
C ALA A 239 -6.59 0.52 8.47
N TYR A 240 -5.79 -0.23 7.70
CA TYR A 240 -4.48 -0.70 8.14
C TYR A 240 -3.49 0.46 8.36
N PHE A 241 -3.47 1.48 7.50
CA PHE A 241 -2.69 2.71 7.74
C PHE A 241 -3.13 3.40 9.03
N LYS A 242 -4.44 3.58 9.21
CA LYS A 242 -5.01 4.22 10.40
C LYS A 242 -4.67 3.46 11.67
N LYS A 243 -4.69 2.13 11.65
CA LYS A 243 -4.35 1.27 12.78
C LYS A 243 -2.95 1.52 13.34
N VAL A 244 -1.99 1.88 12.47
CA VAL A 244 -0.61 2.20 12.86
C VAL A 244 -0.36 3.71 13.00
N GLY A 245 -1.41 4.53 13.00
CA GLY A 245 -1.33 5.97 13.25
C GLY A 245 -1.02 6.83 12.03
N ILE A 246 -1.27 6.31 10.82
CA ILE A 246 -1.08 7.03 9.56
C ILE A 246 -2.45 7.43 9.00
N LYS A 247 -2.56 8.61 8.40
CA LYS A 247 -3.82 9.03 7.77
C LYS A 247 -4.12 8.13 6.55
N PRO A 248 -5.40 7.93 6.18
CA PRO A 248 -5.76 7.29 4.91
C PRO A 248 -5.00 7.95 3.77
N LYS A 249 -4.23 7.20 2.98
CA LYS A 249 -3.42 7.78 1.89
C LYS A 249 -3.58 7.10 0.55
N ALA A 250 -4.18 5.90 0.53
CA ALA A 250 -4.59 5.28 -0.72
C ALA A 250 -5.88 5.95 -1.18
N VAL A 251 -5.86 6.48 -2.40
CA VAL A 251 -7.03 7.09 -3.04
C VAL A 251 -7.36 6.30 -4.28
N LEU A 252 -8.64 5.94 -4.40
CA LEU A 252 -9.19 5.35 -5.61
C LEU A 252 -9.64 6.45 -6.56
N PHE A 253 -9.10 6.45 -7.76
CA PHE A 253 -9.58 7.25 -8.87
C PHE A 253 -10.35 6.36 -9.85
N GLY A 254 -11.60 6.69 -10.15
CA GLY A 254 -12.50 5.85 -10.96
C GLY A 254 -13.41 4.97 -10.10
N ASP A 255 -13.91 3.89 -10.70
CA ASP A 255 -15.06 3.14 -10.18
C ASP A 255 -14.73 2.24 -8.96
N PRO A 256 -15.40 2.42 -7.80
CA PRO A 256 -15.20 1.62 -6.59
C PRO A 256 -15.77 0.20 -6.61
N ALA A 257 -16.71 -0.11 -7.51
CA ALA A 257 -17.42 -1.39 -7.53
C ALA A 257 -16.70 -2.49 -8.32
N LEU A 258 -15.60 -2.16 -9.01
CA LEU A 258 -14.90 -3.10 -9.88
C LEU A 258 -14.22 -4.23 -9.10
N VAL A 259 -14.41 -5.46 -9.58
CA VAL A 259 -13.67 -6.65 -9.13
C VAL A 259 -12.75 -7.10 -10.26
N PRO A 260 -11.47 -6.67 -10.29
CA PRO A 260 -10.59 -6.95 -11.41
C PRO A 260 -10.12 -8.41 -11.45
N VAL A 261 -9.95 -9.04 -10.30
CA VAL A 261 -9.50 -10.43 -10.19
C VAL A 261 -10.23 -11.09 -9.04
N ASN A 262 -10.66 -12.33 -9.25
CA ASN A 262 -11.26 -13.18 -8.22
C ASN A 262 -10.44 -14.44 -8.03
N SER A 263 -9.28 -14.30 -7.38
CA SER A 263 -8.41 -15.43 -7.08
C SER A 263 -8.78 -16.07 -5.75
N THR A 264 -9.16 -17.34 -5.80
CA THR A 264 -9.39 -18.13 -4.58
C THR A 264 -8.10 -18.40 -3.80
N GLU A 265 -6.93 -18.25 -4.43
CA GLU A 265 -5.62 -18.43 -3.79
C GLU A 265 -5.31 -17.29 -2.80
N PHE A 266 -5.87 -16.10 -3.04
CA PHE A 266 -5.53 -14.87 -2.34
C PHE A 266 -6.70 -14.34 -1.49
N SER A 267 -7.40 -15.24 -0.80
CA SER A 267 -8.62 -14.91 -0.07
C SER A 267 -8.42 -13.96 1.12
N ILE A 268 -9.25 -12.93 1.20
CA ILE A 268 -9.45 -12.14 2.41
C ILE A 268 -10.64 -12.71 3.19
N VAL A 269 -10.43 -12.97 4.48
CA VAL A 269 -11.47 -13.47 5.39
C VAL A 269 -12.02 -12.31 6.19
N GLU A 270 -13.31 -12.05 5.99
CA GLU A 270 -14.13 -11.20 6.82
C GLU A 270 -14.52 -11.97 8.10
N SER A 271 -14.45 -11.31 9.25
CA SER A 271 -14.86 -11.89 10.53
C SER A 271 -15.40 -10.80 11.45
N PRO A 272 -16.35 -11.12 12.36
CA PRO A 272 -16.84 -10.15 13.33
C PRO A 272 -15.70 -9.57 14.17
N ALA A 273 -15.70 -8.24 14.39
CA ALA A 273 -14.66 -7.55 15.15
C ALA A 273 -14.77 -7.79 16.66
N THR A 274 -14.49 -9.01 17.10
CA THR A 274 -14.62 -9.44 18.50
C THR A 274 -13.31 -10.02 19.07
N GLY A 275 -13.20 -10.06 20.39
CA GLY A 275 -12.09 -10.71 21.09
C GLY A 275 -10.74 -10.00 20.96
N ILE A 276 -9.66 -10.78 20.93
CA ILE A 276 -8.28 -10.23 20.86
C ILE A 276 -7.93 -9.71 19.46
N TYR A 277 -8.53 -10.26 18.41
CA TYR A 277 -8.19 -9.90 17.04
C TYR A 277 -8.68 -8.51 16.64
N SER A 278 -9.78 -8.01 17.20
CA SER A 278 -10.21 -6.62 17.00
C SER A 278 -9.25 -5.58 17.61
N LYS A 279 -8.41 -6.00 18.57
CA LYS A 279 -7.33 -5.15 19.08
C LYS A 279 -6.12 -5.14 18.14
N ILE A 280 -5.90 -6.21 17.39
CA ILE A 280 -4.75 -6.38 16.50
C ILE A 280 -5.04 -5.79 15.12
N PHE A 281 -6.15 -6.17 14.50
CA PHE A 281 -6.55 -5.73 13.17
C PHE A 281 -7.42 -4.47 13.23
N PRO A 282 -7.48 -3.67 12.16
CA PRO A 282 -8.44 -2.57 12.08
C PRO A 282 -9.87 -3.11 12.04
N ARG A 283 -10.77 -2.39 12.71
CA ARG A 283 -12.21 -2.57 12.56
C ARG A 283 -12.70 -1.72 11.40
N ILE A 284 -13.63 -2.26 10.61
CA ILE A 284 -14.31 -1.57 9.51
C ILE A 284 -15.75 -2.11 9.51
N ASN A 285 -16.76 -1.25 9.67
CA ASN A 285 -18.18 -1.65 9.61
C ASN A 285 -18.52 -2.84 10.53
N GLY A 286 -17.95 -2.89 11.73
CA GLY A 286 -18.18 -3.99 12.68
C GLY A 286 -17.39 -5.28 12.42
N HIS A 287 -16.58 -5.33 11.37
CA HIS A 287 -15.80 -6.50 10.94
C HIS A 287 -14.29 -6.24 10.96
N ILE A 288 -13.52 -7.32 10.90
CA ILE A 288 -12.08 -7.31 10.59
C ILE A 288 -11.87 -8.04 9.27
N TYR A 289 -10.93 -7.57 8.47
CA TYR A 289 -10.56 -8.16 7.19
C TYR A 289 -9.13 -8.63 7.27
N THR A 290 -8.91 -9.94 7.10
CA THR A 290 -7.60 -10.57 7.36
C THR A 290 -7.12 -11.42 6.19
N PRO A 291 -5.80 -11.46 5.90
CA PRO A 291 -5.23 -12.29 4.84
C PRO A 291 -5.22 -13.79 5.23
N GLY A 292 -6.37 -14.43 5.06
CA GLY A 292 -6.66 -15.78 5.56
C GLY A 292 -7.31 -15.78 6.95
N LYS A 293 -7.55 -16.98 7.51
CA LYS A 293 -8.26 -17.12 8.79
C LYS A 293 -7.55 -16.37 9.94
N PRO A 294 -8.30 -15.70 10.85
CA PRO A 294 -7.73 -15.05 12.02
C PRO A 294 -6.82 -15.98 12.82
N GLY A 295 -5.59 -15.53 13.08
CA GLY A 295 -4.53 -16.36 13.65
C GLY A 295 -3.17 -15.70 13.58
N LEU A 296 -2.15 -16.30 14.20
CA LEU A 296 -0.77 -15.82 14.12
C LEU A 296 -0.30 -15.68 12.66
N ARG A 297 -0.67 -16.62 11.78
CA ARG A 297 -0.34 -16.54 10.34
C ARG A 297 -0.92 -15.30 9.68
N ALA A 298 -2.17 -14.93 10.00
CA ALA A 298 -2.79 -13.71 9.46
C ALA A 298 -2.09 -12.45 9.98
N VAL A 299 -1.65 -12.45 11.26
CA VAL A 299 -0.86 -11.34 11.83
C VAL A 299 0.47 -11.19 11.08
N PHE A 300 1.20 -12.30 10.88
CA PHE A 300 2.44 -12.28 10.12
C PHE A 300 2.24 -11.89 8.66
N ARG A 301 1.15 -12.29 8.01
CA ARG A 301 0.86 -11.86 6.63
C ARG A 301 0.49 -10.39 6.53
N ALA A 302 -0.28 -9.87 7.48
CA ALA A 302 -0.76 -8.50 7.44
C ALA A 302 0.30 -7.48 7.88
N TYR A 303 1.14 -7.85 8.85
CA TYR A 303 2.17 -6.96 9.41
C TYR A 303 3.60 -7.40 9.09
N GLY A 304 3.80 -8.51 8.38
CA GLY A 304 5.13 -9.04 8.08
C GLY A 304 6.00 -8.07 7.33
N ASN A 305 5.44 -7.41 6.30
CA ASN A 305 6.12 -6.37 5.53
C ASN A 305 6.52 -5.17 6.42
N LEU A 306 5.72 -4.85 7.44
CA LEU A 306 6.02 -3.79 8.40
C LEU A 306 7.19 -4.15 9.32
N PHE A 307 7.38 -5.42 9.66
CA PHE A 307 8.45 -5.90 10.55
C PHE A 307 9.60 -6.61 9.80
N SER A 308 9.68 -6.42 8.48
CA SER A 308 10.70 -7.04 7.66
C SER A 308 12.05 -6.34 7.86
N VAL A 309 13.03 -7.11 8.37
CA VAL A 309 14.41 -6.64 8.53
C VAL A 309 14.98 -6.27 7.15
N ILE A 310 14.70 -7.09 6.13
CA ILE A 310 15.20 -6.89 4.78
C ILE A 310 14.61 -5.61 4.16
N ASP A 311 13.30 -5.38 4.29
CA ASP A 311 12.65 -4.19 3.74
C ASP A 311 13.14 -2.90 4.39
N LEU A 312 13.31 -2.90 5.72
CA LEU A 312 13.83 -1.74 6.45
C LEU A 312 15.20 -1.33 5.92
N TRP A 313 16.14 -2.28 5.84
CA TRP A 313 17.50 -1.99 5.38
C TRP A 313 17.55 -1.71 3.88
N ARG A 314 16.74 -2.41 3.05
CA ARG A 314 16.59 -2.09 1.63
C ARG A 314 16.22 -0.62 1.46
N GLY A 315 15.18 -0.15 2.15
CA GLY A 315 14.73 1.24 2.07
C GLY A 315 15.81 2.26 2.43
N ILE A 316 16.63 1.98 3.44
CA ILE A 316 17.76 2.84 3.82
C ILE A 316 18.85 2.86 2.73
N PHE A 317 19.21 1.71 2.18
CA PHE A 317 20.28 1.60 1.19
C PHE A 317 19.88 2.11 -0.20
N THR A 318 18.59 2.09 -0.54
CA THR A 318 18.08 2.65 -1.80
C THR A 318 17.84 4.16 -1.73
N MET A 319 17.86 4.78 -0.55
CA MET A 319 17.61 6.21 -0.39
C MET A 319 18.84 7.05 -0.79
N GLY A 320 18.86 7.57 -2.02
CA GLY A 320 19.68 8.72 -2.43
C GLY A 320 21.18 8.71 -2.06
N GLY A 321 21.84 7.54 -2.12
CA GLY A 321 23.26 7.40 -1.75
C GLY A 321 23.56 7.43 -0.24
N ILE A 322 22.54 7.59 0.62
CA ILE A 322 22.65 7.57 2.09
C ILE A 322 23.23 6.22 2.56
N GLY A 323 22.82 5.12 1.91
CA GLY A 323 23.37 3.80 2.16
C GLY A 323 24.89 3.72 2.07
N PHE A 324 25.47 4.34 1.05
CA PHE A 324 26.92 4.39 0.85
C PHE A 324 27.62 5.24 1.92
N ILE A 325 27.03 6.38 2.29
CA ILE A 325 27.55 7.24 3.35
C ILE A 325 27.57 6.50 4.70
N ILE A 326 26.49 5.79 5.04
CA ILE A 326 26.39 4.99 6.26
C ILE A 326 27.51 3.93 6.31
N ILE A 327 27.75 3.24 5.19
CA ILE A 327 28.83 2.23 5.09
C ILE A 327 30.20 2.89 5.28
N LEU A 328 30.47 4.01 4.60
CA LEU A 328 31.74 4.71 4.73
C LEU A 328 32.01 5.13 6.17
N ILE A 329 31.01 5.69 6.86
CA ILE A 329 31.13 6.09 8.26
C ILE A 329 31.39 4.86 9.14
N ALA A 330 30.64 3.77 8.95
CA ALA A 330 30.81 2.55 9.73
C ALA A 330 32.22 1.96 9.59
N PHE A 331 32.74 1.85 8.35
CA PHE A 331 34.09 1.34 8.11
C PHE A 331 35.18 2.31 8.56
N ALA A 332 35.02 3.63 8.39
CA ALA A 332 35.96 4.61 8.90
C ALA A 332 36.13 4.50 10.42
N VAL A 333 35.03 4.35 11.16
CA VAL A 333 35.07 4.14 12.61
C VAL A 333 35.81 2.84 12.95
N ILE A 334 35.56 1.75 12.22
CA ILE A 334 36.24 0.46 12.44
C ILE A 334 37.75 0.56 12.22
N PHE A 335 38.18 1.13 11.09
CA PHE A 335 39.60 1.18 10.74
C PHE A 335 40.39 2.19 11.57
N VAL A 336 39.77 3.31 11.97
CA VAL A 336 40.43 4.33 12.78
C VAL A 336 40.50 3.92 14.25
N HIS A 337 39.40 3.39 14.83
CA HIS A 337 39.28 3.24 16.29
C HIS A 337 39.28 1.80 16.80
N ILE A 338 38.83 0.81 16.02
CA ILE A 338 38.65 -0.57 16.52
C ILE A 338 39.78 -1.50 16.09
N ARG A 339 40.26 -1.35 14.85
CA ARG A 339 41.32 -2.18 14.21
C ARG A 339 41.17 -3.67 14.51
N PRO A 340 40.13 -4.33 13.99
CA PRO A 340 39.89 -5.75 14.25
C PRO A 340 40.95 -6.65 13.59
N GLU A 341 41.33 -7.73 14.28
CA GLU A 341 42.18 -8.77 13.70
C GLU A 341 41.52 -9.44 12.48
N LYS A 342 42.33 -9.95 11.55
CA LYS A 342 41.87 -10.60 10.31
C LYS A 342 40.88 -11.75 10.58
N LYS A 343 41.16 -12.60 11.57
CA LYS A 343 40.25 -13.70 11.97
C LYS A 343 38.91 -13.18 12.48
N SER A 344 38.95 -12.09 13.25
CA SER A 344 37.74 -11.48 13.81
C SER A 344 36.86 -10.87 12.72
N LEU A 345 37.46 -10.20 11.74
CA LEU A 345 36.78 -9.64 10.57
C LEU A 345 36.16 -10.75 9.71
N LEU A 346 36.90 -11.84 9.47
CA LEU A 346 36.39 -13.00 8.71
C LEU A 346 35.17 -13.62 9.40
N GLY A 347 35.22 -13.84 10.71
CA GLY A 347 34.09 -14.39 11.46
C GLY A 347 32.87 -13.45 11.47
N ALA A 348 33.09 -12.14 11.50
CA ALA A 348 32.01 -11.14 11.40
C ALA A 348 31.35 -11.16 10.01
N MET A 349 32.15 -11.27 8.95
CA MET A 349 31.66 -11.37 7.57
C MET A 349 30.85 -12.64 7.34
N LEU A 350 31.32 -13.79 7.85
CA LEU A 350 30.57 -15.06 7.80
C LEU A 350 29.26 -14.97 8.58
N SER A 351 29.27 -14.37 9.77
CA SER A 351 28.05 -14.15 10.57
C SER A 351 27.02 -13.30 9.83
N ALA A 352 27.47 -12.18 9.24
CA ALA A 352 26.62 -11.30 8.44
C ALA A 352 26.05 -11.99 7.20
N ALA A 353 26.89 -12.71 6.45
CA ALA A 353 26.47 -13.43 5.25
C ALA A 353 25.43 -14.52 5.57
N VAL A 354 25.65 -15.32 6.61
CA VAL A 354 24.71 -16.38 7.01
C VAL A 354 23.41 -15.80 7.58
N SER A 355 23.48 -14.73 8.38
CA SER A 355 22.29 -14.01 8.83
C SER A 355 21.47 -13.48 7.66
N PHE A 356 22.13 -12.92 6.66
CA PHE A 356 21.50 -12.42 5.43
C PHE A 356 20.87 -13.55 4.62
N LEU A 357 21.56 -14.67 4.41
CA LEU A 357 21.02 -15.83 3.71
C LEU A 357 19.80 -16.41 4.43
N LEU A 358 19.84 -16.52 5.76
CA LEU A 358 18.71 -17.02 6.54
C LEU A 358 17.51 -16.08 6.46
N LEU A 359 17.71 -14.77 6.65
CA LEU A 359 16.64 -13.78 6.54
C LEU A 359 16.07 -13.73 5.12
N GLY A 360 16.93 -13.76 4.10
CA GLY A 360 16.52 -13.73 2.70
C GLY A 360 15.78 -14.98 2.24
N ALA A 361 16.09 -16.16 2.81
CA ALA A 361 15.34 -17.40 2.56
C ALA A 361 13.92 -17.38 3.14
N VAL A 362 13.71 -16.66 4.25
CA VAL A 362 12.38 -16.54 4.89
C VAL A 362 11.58 -15.38 4.30
N MET A 363 12.26 -14.31 3.88
CA MET A 363 11.67 -13.10 3.30
C MET A 363 11.90 -13.12 1.79
N TYR A 364 12.92 -12.38 1.32
CA TYR A 364 13.37 -12.38 -0.06
C TYR A 364 14.77 -11.76 -0.16
N TYR A 365 15.40 -11.85 -1.33
CA TYR A 365 16.68 -11.21 -1.62
C TYR A 365 16.51 -9.89 -2.40
N PRO A 366 16.99 -8.75 -1.88
CA PRO A 366 17.07 -7.50 -2.64
C PRO A 366 18.02 -7.61 -3.85
N PRO A 367 18.01 -6.62 -4.76
CA PRO A 367 18.98 -6.53 -5.85
C PRO A 367 20.43 -6.66 -5.34
N LEU A 368 21.30 -7.28 -6.13
CA LEU A 368 22.66 -7.66 -5.73
C LEU A 368 23.46 -6.51 -5.08
N GLY A 369 23.38 -5.30 -5.66
CA GLY A 369 24.07 -4.12 -5.14
C GLY A 369 23.62 -3.73 -3.73
N VAL A 370 22.31 -3.80 -3.45
CA VAL A 370 21.73 -3.52 -2.12
C VAL A 370 22.09 -4.63 -1.14
N SER A 371 22.01 -5.89 -1.58
CA SER A 371 22.39 -7.06 -0.80
C SER A 371 23.85 -6.99 -0.33
N LEU A 372 24.77 -6.58 -1.21
CA LEU A 372 26.18 -6.38 -0.86
C LEU A 372 26.34 -5.29 0.20
N GLN A 373 25.66 -4.15 0.04
CA GLN A 373 25.69 -3.04 1.00
C GLN A 373 25.19 -3.48 2.39
N MET A 374 24.10 -4.25 2.44
CA MET A 374 23.56 -4.81 3.68
C MET A 374 24.58 -5.73 4.37
N VAL A 375 25.16 -6.68 3.66
CA VAL A 375 26.16 -7.62 4.22
C VAL A 375 27.39 -6.87 4.74
N LEU A 376 27.88 -5.87 4.01
CA LEU A 376 29.02 -5.05 4.43
C LEU A 376 28.70 -4.26 5.70
N PHE A 377 27.51 -3.65 5.78
CA PHE A 377 27.10 -2.92 6.97
C PHE A 377 26.89 -3.85 8.17
N TRP A 378 26.24 -5.00 7.99
CA TRP A 378 26.05 -5.97 9.07
C TRP A 378 27.37 -6.58 9.54
N THR A 379 28.35 -6.72 8.66
CA THR A 379 29.73 -7.08 9.03
C THR A 379 30.32 -6.04 9.99
N ALA A 380 30.14 -4.76 9.69
CA ALA A 380 30.56 -3.68 10.57
C ALA A 380 29.86 -3.74 11.95
N VAL A 381 28.55 -3.99 11.96
CA VAL A 381 27.76 -4.19 13.19
C VAL A 381 28.29 -5.35 14.03
N ALA A 382 28.55 -6.52 13.42
CA ALA A 382 29.09 -7.68 14.11
C ALA A 382 30.48 -7.41 14.71
N VAL A 383 31.30 -6.57 14.06
CA VAL A 383 32.58 -6.10 14.63
C VAL A 383 32.37 -5.19 15.85
N PHE A 384 31.40 -4.27 15.80
CA PHE A 384 31.06 -3.41 16.95
C PHE A 384 30.55 -4.23 18.14
N GLU A 385 29.67 -5.20 17.86
CA GLU A 385 29.07 -6.08 18.86
C GLU A 385 30.13 -6.87 19.64
N LYS A 386 31.16 -7.39 18.95
CA LYS A 386 32.28 -8.11 19.59
C LYS A 386 33.02 -7.28 20.64
N LYS A 387 33.03 -5.95 20.50
CA LYS A 387 33.61 -5.06 21.53
C LYS A 387 32.62 -4.84 22.67
N LYS A 388 31.41 -4.37 22.34
CA LYS A 388 30.26 -4.32 23.27
C LYS A 388 28.98 -4.44 22.48
N VAL A 389 28.07 -5.31 22.92
CA VAL A 389 26.73 -5.52 22.34
C VAL A 389 25.97 -4.21 22.17
N PHE A 390 26.10 -3.27 23.13
CA PHE A 390 25.50 -1.95 23.06
C PHE A 390 25.89 -1.17 21.79
N TRP A 391 27.14 -1.25 21.33
CA TRP A 391 27.58 -0.57 20.11
C TRP A 391 26.98 -1.18 18.85
N GLY A 392 26.83 -2.51 18.82
CA GLY A 392 26.11 -3.19 17.73
C GLY A 392 24.65 -2.75 17.65
N LEU A 393 23.95 -2.75 18.79
CA LEU A 393 22.57 -2.28 18.88
C LEU A 393 22.43 -0.81 18.46
N LEU A 394 23.32 0.07 18.94
CA LEU A 394 23.32 1.48 18.59
C LEU A 394 23.55 1.68 17.08
N ALA A 395 24.49 0.94 16.48
CA ALA A 395 24.76 1.01 15.04
C ALA A 395 23.54 0.60 14.19
N LEU A 396 22.74 -0.35 14.66
CA LEU A 396 21.51 -0.77 13.97
C LEU A 396 20.37 0.24 14.09
N ILE A 397 20.20 0.86 15.27
CA ILE A 397 19.09 1.79 15.53
C ILE A 397 19.37 3.20 15.01
N LEU A 398 20.63 3.64 15.02
CA LEU A 398 20.97 5.03 14.73
C LEU A 398 20.55 5.49 13.33
N PRO A 399 20.81 4.76 12.23
CA PRO A 399 20.40 5.19 10.89
C PRO A 399 18.88 5.40 10.74
N PRO A 400 18.01 4.41 11.05
CA PRO A 400 16.57 4.64 10.95
C PRO A 400 16.08 5.71 11.93
N ALA A 401 16.69 5.84 13.11
CA ALA A 401 16.32 6.87 14.08
C ALA A 401 16.60 8.28 13.58
N VAL A 402 17.79 8.52 13.01
CA VAL A 402 18.15 9.82 12.44
C VAL A 402 17.24 10.17 11.28
N ILE A 403 16.99 9.23 10.36
CA ILE A 403 16.09 9.45 9.21
C ILE A 403 14.68 9.80 9.69
N THR A 404 14.17 9.05 10.67
CA THR A 404 12.82 9.27 11.23
C THR A 404 12.73 10.61 11.94
N PHE A 405 13.71 10.95 12.78
CA PHE A 405 13.75 12.20 13.51
C PHE A 405 13.83 13.41 12.57
N ILE A 406 14.68 13.36 11.56
CA ILE A 406 14.77 14.39 10.51
C ILE A 406 13.43 14.52 9.79
N SER A 407 12.78 13.41 9.44
CA SER A 407 11.49 13.43 8.76
C SER A 407 10.39 14.08 9.59
N VAL A 408 10.36 13.83 10.91
CA VAL A 408 9.42 14.49 11.84
C VAL A 408 9.74 15.98 11.97
N LEU A 409 11.02 16.35 12.12
CA LEU A 409 11.44 17.77 12.22
C LEU A 409 11.11 18.57 10.94
N LEU A 410 11.25 17.95 9.78
CA LEU A 410 10.91 18.56 8.49
C LEU A 410 9.40 18.52 8.19
N ASN A 411 8.58 18.09 9.15
CA ASN A 411 7.14 17.93 9.02
C ASN A 411 6.73 17.03 7.82
N ARG A 412 7.59 16.09 7.45
CA ARG A 412 7.32 15.06 6.42
C ARG A 412 6.76 13.77 7.01
N ALA A 413 6.75 13.65 8.34
CA ALA A 413 6.22 12.52 9.08
C ALA A 413 5.51 13.02 10.35
N THR A 414 4.41 12.37 10.74
CA THR A 414 3.77 12.65 12.03
C THR A 414 4.59 12.07 13.18
N LEU A 415 4.47 12.64 14.38
CA LEU A 415 5.12 12.09 15.58
C LEU A 415 4.71 10.63 15.84
N SER A 416 3.43 10.31 15.63
CA SER A 416 2.91 8.94 15.79
C SER A 416 3.59 7.97 14.82
N TYR A 417 3.71 8.35 13.55
CA TYR A 417 4.41 7.55 12.56
C TYR A 417 5.89 7.40 12.92
N GLY A 418 6.53 8.48 13.39
CA GLY A 418 7.91 8.43 13.86
C GLY A 418 8.11 7.45 15.02
N CYS A 419 7.24 7.47 16.03
CA CYS A 419 7.26 6.50 17.13
C CYS A 419 7.07 5.06 16.63
N PHE A 420 6.17 4.84 15.67
CA PHE A 420 5.95 3.52 15.07
C PHE A 420 7.19 3.00 14.34
N VAL A 421 7.80 3.81 13.46
CA VAL A 421 9.02 3.44 12.74
C VAL A 421 10.16 3.16 13.71
N MET A 422 10.28 3.94 14.79
CA MET A 422 11.26 3.68 15.85
C MET A 422 11.04 2.36 16.57
N PHE A 423 9.79 2.03 16.90
CA PHE A 423 9.43 0.75 17.50
C PHE A 423 9.76 -0.43 16.59
N VAL A 424 9.36 -0.35 15.32
CA VAL A 424 9.69 -1.36 14.30
C VAL A 424 11.20 -1.52 14.17
N SER A 425 11.93 -0.40 14.04
CA SER A 425 13.39 -0.40 13.89
C SER A 425 14.09 -1.01 15.09
N PHE A 426 13.59 -0.75 16.30
CA PHE A 426 14.11 -1.38 17.52
C PHE A 426 13.91 -2.90 17.50
N LEU A 427 12.71 -3.38 17.14
CA LEU A 427 12.39 -4.80 17.13
C LEU A 427 13.20 -5.57 16.06
N THR A 428 13.28 -5.02 14.84
CA THR A 428 14.05 -5.61 13.74
C THR A 428 15.55 -5.57 14.02
N SER A 429 16.04 -4.51 14.65
CA SER A 429 17.44 -4.41 15.11
C SER A 429 17.76 -5.44 16.17
N LEU A 430 16.86 -5.68 17.13
CA LEU A 430 17.05 -6.70 18.17
C LEU A 430 17.12 -8.10 17.56
N LEU A 431 16.23 -8.42 16.62
CA LEU A 431 16.23 -9.70 15.90
C LEU A 431 17.55 -9.90 15.15
N LEU A 432 17.99 -8.91 14.37
CA LEU A 432 19.24 -8.97 13.62
C LEU A 432 20.44 -9.11 14.55
N LEU A 433 20.48 -8.35 15.65
CA LEU A 433 21.54 -8.45 16.64
C LEU A 433 21.65 -9.87 17.21
N VAL A 434 20.52 -10.49 17.58
CA VAL A 434 20.50 -11.88 18.06
C VAL A 434 21.07 -12.84 17.02
N LEU A 435 20.70 -12.70 15.74
CA LEU A 435 21.25 -13.53 14.66
C LEU A 435 22.77 -13.35 14.54
N LEU A 436 23.24 -12.11 14.49
CA LEU A 436 24.67 -11.79 14.42
C LEU A 436 25.45 -12.34 15.62
N THR A 437 24.88 -12.26 16.83
CA THR A 437 25.47 -12.83 18.05
C THR A 437 25.55 -14.34 17.98
N VAL A 438 24.45 -15.01 17.63
CA VAL A 438 24.36 -16.48 17.59
C VAL A 438 25.35 -17.03 16.58
N PHE A 439 25.33 -16.54 15.33
CA PHE A 439 26.24 -17.00 14.29
C PHE A 439 27.68 -16.57 14.55
N GLY A 440 27.89 -15.37 15.10
CA GLY A 440 29.22 -14.90 15.49
C GLY A 440 29.90 -15.83 16.49
N ARG A 441 29.17 -16.28 17.51
CA ARG A 441 29.67 -17.26 18.51
C ARG A 441 29.93 -18.64 17.90
N VAL A 442 29.06 -19.10 17.00
CA VAL A 442 29.24 -20.39 16.31
C VAL A 442 30.52 -20.37 15.47
N PHE A 443 30.72 -19.35 14.63
CA PHE A 443 31.90 -19.26 13.77
C PHE A 443 33.19 -19.02 14.53
N GLN A 444 33.14 -18.29 15.65
CA GLN A 444 34.33 -18.12 16.49
C GLN A 444 34.81 -19.47 17.05
N ARG A 445 33.91 -20.33 17.52
CA ARG A 445 34.28 -21.69 17.97
C ARG A 445 34.91 -22.53 16.87
N VAL A 446 34.46 -22.38 15.62
CA VAL A 446 34.99 -23.10 14.46
C VAL A 446 36.34 -22.54 13.98
N LEU A 447 36.58 -21.24 14.16
CA LEU A 447 37.84 -20.59 13.77
C LEU A 447 38.96 -20.74 14.82
N ASP A 448 38.56 -21.02 16.07
CA ASP A 448 39.45 -21.27 17.20
C ASP A 448 39.80 -22.77 17.37
N SER A 449 39.01 -23.66 16.76
CA SER A 449 39.33 -25.09 16.56
C SER A 449 40.21 -25.29 15.33
#